data_AF-A0A947JG83-F1
#
_entry.id   AF-A0A947JG83-F1
#
_cell.length_a   1.000
_cell.length_b   1.000
_cell.length_c   1.000
_cell.angle_alpha   90.00
_cell.angle_beta   90.00
_cell.angle_gamma   90.00
#
_symmetry.space_group_name_H-M   'P 1'
#
loop_
_entity.id
_entity.type
_entity.pdbx_description
1 polymer ?
#
loop_
_entity_poly.entity_id
_entity_poly.type
_entity_poly.pdbx_seq_one_letter_code
_entity_poly.pdbx_strand_id
1 'polypeptide(L)'
;MTLYRDIIKEAWQITWRRRFLWFFGLFAVLLGNGGEYEILFQNIDAVSNQQTLIYNLQNISNTGQLQTYWDNIASYFSNYTASSIGIFVLVLAIFVLIVWLVVISQAGLIDSTLKIKAGKKADLESGFQAGRKYFSPIFILNLISRVFVYTLLFLIGIPLVYLFLSKESLGWNIAFSVISFIILVPISIIISFVIKYASAFVVHKGQRVGVALKNGWKLFIKNWLISIEMAFVVLLINFALGLGLIIFLGVVAIPFVLLGIIFYLVGTSVGVYVLGVVATVVLIAAAFIVGAFIAAFQFVAWTLLYRRLLGDKDTSKIIRLFKRLPDYTRKPS
;
A
#
# COMPACT_ATOMS: atom_id res chain seq x y z
N MET A 1 19.72 -16.41 10.35
CA MET A 1 18.26 -16.65 10.52
C MET A 1 17.61 -15.93 11.73
N THR A 2 18.35 -15.19 12.57
CA THR A 2 17.77 -14.44 13.72
C THR A 2 17.16 -13.09 13.32
N LEU A 3 17.73 -12.39 12.33
CA LEU A 3 17.33 -11.02 11.96
C LEU A 3 15.85 -10.88 11.61
N TYR A 4 15.33 -11.70 10.69
CA TYR A 4 13.92 -11.62 10.28
C TYR A 4 12.98 -12.00 11.42
N ARG A 5 13.30 -13.07 12.14
CA ARG A 5 12.50 -13.52 13.28
C ARG A 5 12.36 -12.43 14.33
N ASP A 6 13.44 -11.72 14.64
CA ASP A 6 13.44 -10.64 15.62
C ASP A 6 12.60 -9.46 15.13
N ILE A 7 12.80 -9.00 13.88
CA ILE A 7 12.02 -7.89 13.30
C ILE A 7 10.53 -8.22 13.27
N ILE A 8 10.16 -9.42 12.79
CA ILE A 8 8.76 -9.85 12.67
C ILE A 8 8.11 -9.99 14.04
N LYS A 9 8.77 -10.67 14.98
CA LYS A 9 8.27 -10.82 16.35
C LYS A 9 8.05 -9.46 17.01
N GLU A 10 8.98 -8.54 16.82
CA GLU A 10 8.91 -7.22 17.41
C GLU A 10 7.86 -6.33 16.71
N ALA A 11 7.72 -6.43 15.39
CA ALA A 11 6.66 -5.77 14.64
C ALA A 11 5.27 -6.24 15.07
N TRP A 12 5.11 -7.55 15.26
CA TRP A 12 3.88 -8.15 15.77
C TRP A 12 3.55 -7.61 17.17
N GLN A 13 4.52 -7.63 18.09
CA GLN A 13 4.34 -7.14 19.45
C GLN A 13 3.96 -5.65 19.50
N ILE A 14 4.61 -4.82 18.68
CA ILE A 14 4.29 -3.38 18.61
C ILE A 14 2.88 -3.18 18.09
N THR A 15 2.54 -3.84 16.98
CA THR A 15 1.22 -3.70 16.34
C THR A 15 0.11 -4.19 17.26
N TRP A 16 0.31 -5.31 17.96
CA TRP A 16 -0.69 -5.86 18.88
C TRP A 16 -0.86 -5.04 20.16
N ARG A 17 0.25 -4.62 20.79
CA ARG A 17 0.20 -3.87 22.07
C ARG A 17 -0.25 -2.42 21.89
N ARG A 18 -0.07 -1.83 20.71
CA ARG A 18 -0.40 -0.42 20.44
C ARG A 18 -1.58 -0.32 19.47
N ARG A 19 -2.79 -0.58 19.99
CA ARG A 19 -4.04 -0.60 19.21
C ARG A 19 -4.33 0.70 18.44
N PHE A 20 -3.81 1.85 18.87
CA PHE A 20 -3.96 3.10 18.12
C PHE A 20 -3.30 3.05 16.73
N LEU A 21 -2.32 2.17 16.52
CA LEU A 21 -1.71 1.96 15.20
C LEU A 21 -2.72 1.38 14.20
N TRP A 22 -3.76 0.69 14.65
CA TRP A 22 -4.78 0.10 13.78
C TRP A 22 -5.67 1.18 13.16
N PHE A 23 -5.87 2.31 13.86
CA PHE A 23 -6.54 3.47 13.26
C PHE A 23 -5.79 3.95 12.02
N PHE A 24 -4.47 4.08 12.10
CA PHE A 24 -3.66 4.43 10.93
C PHE A 24 -3.61 3.28 9.91
N GLY A 25 -3.54 2.03 10.38
CA GLY A 25 -3.61 0.84 9.54
C GLY A 25 -4.88 0.79 8.67
N LEU A 26 -6.03 1.20 9.22
CA LEU A 26 -7.31 1.23 8.53
C LEU A 26 -7.27 2.12 7.28
N PHE A 27 -6.64 3.29 7.36
CA PHE A 27 -6.49 4.14 6.18
C PHE A 27 -5.33 3.67 5.30
N ALA A 28 -4.27 3.12 5.88
CA ALA A 28 -3.13 2.62 5.11
C ALA A 28 -3.52 1.47 4.17
N VAL A 29 -4.50 0.64 4.54
CA VAL A 29 -5.01 -0.46 3.69
C VAL A 29 -5.73 0.05 2.43
N LEU A 30 -6.36 1.23 2.50
CA LEU A 30 -7.14 1.80 1.38
C LEU A 30 -6.27 2.22 0.17
N LEU A 31 -4.95 2.24 0.31
CA LEU A 31 -4.06 2.59 -0.80
C LEU A 31 -3.83 1.51 -1.83
N GLY A 32 -4.26 0.28 -1.55
CA GLY A 32 -3.76 -0.88 -2.28
C GLY A 32 -2.27 -1.11 -2.04
N ASN A 33 -1.81 -0.83 -0.82
CA ASN A 33 -0.47 -1.16 -0.34
C ASN A 33 -0.51 -2.49 0.44
N GLY A 34 -1.34 -3.45 0.03
CA GLY A 34 -1.50 -4.75 0.69
C GLY A 34 -0.22 -5.57 0.78
N GLY A 35 0.84 -5.19 0.06
CA GLY A 35 2.16 -5.79 0.06
C GLY A 35 2.74 -5.78 -1.35
N GLU A 36 3.95 -6.30 -1.51
CA GLU A 36 4.59 -6.47 -2.82
C GLU A 36 3.76 -7.36 -3.76
N TYR A 37 2.89 -8.22 -3.21
CA TYR A 37 2.03 -9.09 -4.00
C TYR A 37 0.88 -8.38 -4.68
N GLU A 38 0.36 -7.28 -4.12
CA GLU A 38 -0.73 -6.55 -4.77
C GLU A 38 -0.24 -5.96 -6.10
N ILE A 39 1.00 -5.44 -6.12
CA ILE A 39 1.67 -5.02 -7.35
C ILE A 39 1.87 -6.23 -8.28
N LEU A 40 2.24 -7.40 -7.77
CA LEU A 40 2.36 -8.61 -8.58
C LEU A 40 1.03 -9.04 -9.21
N PHE A 41 -0.06 -9.14 -8.44
CA PHE A 41 -1.37 -9.54 -8.94
C PHE A 41 -1.97 -8.50 -9.86
N GLN A 42 -1.84 -7.20 -9.58
CA GLN A 42 -2.27 -6.14 -10.49
C GLN A 42 -1.53 -6.21 -11.84
N ASN A 43 -0.23 -6.52 -11.83
CA ASN A 43 0.53 -6.72 -13.06
C ASN A 43 0.18 -8.03 -13.76
N ILE A 44 -0.10 -9.12 -13.03
CA ILE A 44 -0.57 -10.39 -13.61
C ILE A 44 -1.93 -10.19 -14.26
N ASP A 45 -2.86 -9.50 -13.60
CA ASP A 45 -4.18 -9.17 -14.14
C ASP A 45 -4.08 -8.21 -15.33
N ALA A 46 -3.16 -7.24 -15.27
CA ALA A 46 -2.91 -6.34 -16.40
C ALA A 46 -2.32 -7.10 -17.60
N VAL A 47 -1.40 -8.05 -17.37
CA VAL A 47 -0.77 -8.85 -18.43
C VAL A 47 -1.70 -9.96 -18.95
N SER A 48 -2.51 -10.58 -18.10
CA SER A 48 -3.46 -11.64 -18.49
C SER A 48 -4.64 -11.06 -19.28
N ASN A 49 -5.12 -9.87 -18.90
CA ASN A 49 -6.22 -9.19 -19.60
C ASN A 49 -5.74 -8.22 -20.70
N GLN A 50 -4.45 -8.23 -21.06
CA GLN A 50 -3.91 -7.39 -22.15
C GLN A 50 -4.66 -7.62 -23.47
N GLN A 51 -5.01 -8.88 -23.78
CA GLN A 51 -5.77 -9.21 -24.98
C GLN A 51 -7.17 -8.58 -24.97
N THR A 52 -7.85 -8.59 -23.83
CA THR A 52 -9.16 -7.95 -23.65
C THR A 52 -9.06 -6.43 -23.74
N LEU A 53 -8.02 -5.84 -23.14
CA LEU A 53 -7.77 -4.39 -23.21
C LEU A 53 -7.48 -3.94 -24.65
N ILE A 54 -6.66 -4.69 -25.39
CA ILE A 54 -6.33 -4.39 -26.79
C ILE A 54 -7.54 -4.63 -27.70
N TYR A 55 -8.27 -5.73 -27.52
CA TYR A 55 -9.51 -6.02 -28.25
C TYR A 55 -10.57 -4.94 -27.99
N ASN A 56 -10.72 -4.50 -26.74
CA ASN A 56 -11.59 -3.38 -26.38
C ASN A 56 -11.10 -2.07 -27.01
N LEU A 57 -9.80 -1.76 -27.02
CA LEU A 57 -9.27 -0.54 -27.64
C LEU A 57 -9.46 -0.53 -29.16
N GLN A 58 -9.27 -1.67 -29.84
CA GLN A 58 -9.56 -1.84 -31.26
C GLN A 58 -11.05 -1.72 -31.55
N ASN A 59 -11.90 -2.34 -30.74
CA ASN A 59 -13.34 -2.18 -30.87
C ASN A 59 -13.76 -0.74 -30.58
N ILE A 60 -13.19 -0.08 -29.58
CA ILE A 60 -13.48 1.30 -29.20
C ILE A 60 -13.16 2.28 -30.33
N SER A 61 -12.06 2.06 -31.07
CA SER A 61 -11.73 2.86 -32.27
C SER A 61 -12.62 2.54 -33.47
N ASN A 62 -13.03 1.28 -33.62
CA ASN A 62 -13.76 0.82 -34.82
C ASN A 62 -15.28 0.92 -34.71
N THR A 63 -15.85 0.99 -33.49
CA THR A 63 -17.30 0.96 -33.24
C THR A 63 -17.90 2.32 -32.86
N GLY A 64 -17.08 3.38 -32.80
CA GLY A 64 -17.56 4.70 -32.37
C GLY A 64 -17.88 4.78 -30.87
N GLN A 65 -17.54 3.77 -30.07
CA GLN A 65 -17.79 3.78 -28.62
C GLN A 65 -17.12 4.93 -27.89
N LEU A 66 -15.97 5.46 -28.37
CA LEU A 66 -15.41 6.71 -27.83
C LEU A 66 -16.39 7.87 -27.94
N GLN A 67 -17.06 7.98 -29.09
CA GLN A 67 -18.11 8.96 -29.31
C GLN A 67 -19.25 8.70 -28.34
N THR A 68 -19.70 7.46 -28.16
CA THR A 68 -20.76 7.12 -27.19
C THR A 68 -20.37 7.42 -25.74
N TYR A 69 -19.15 7.11 -25.31
CA TYR A 69 -18.66 7.47 -23.96
C TYR A 69 -18.54 8.98 -23.81
N TRP A 70 -18.07 9.68 -24.84
CA TRP A 70 -17.98 11.13 -24.86
C TRP A 70 -19.35 11.79 -24.84
N ASP A 71 -20.31 11.28 -25.62
CA ASP A 71 -21.69 11.76 -25.67
C ASP A 71 -22.43 11.43 -24.37
N ASN A 72 -22.15 10.28 -23.74
CA ASN A 72 -22.66 9.97 -22.41
C ASN A 72 -22.09 10.94 -21.37
N ILE A 73 -20.77 11.18 -21.36
CA ILE A 73 -20.16 12.20 -20.50
C ILE A 73 -20.80 13.56 -20.80
N ALA A 74 -20.78 14.03 -22.04
CA ALA A 74 -21.33 15.31 -22.45
C ALA A 74 -22.81 15.45 -22.13
N SER A 75 -23.62 14.39 -22.24
CA SER A 75 -25.04 14.38 -21.89
C SER A 75 -25.31 14.32 -20.38
N TYR A 76 -24.46 13.63 -19.62
CA TYR A 76 -24.42 13.79 -18.16
C TYR A 76 -24.09 15.25 -17.83
N PHE A 77 -23.12 15.85 -18.55
CA PHE A 77 -22.68 17.23 -18.34
C PHE A 77 -23.67 18.31 -18.80
N SER A 78 -24.52 18.00 -19.78
CA SER A 78 -25.49 18.94 -20.34
C SER A 78 -26.87 18.87 -19.68
N ASN A 79 -27.25 17.73 -19.09
CA ASN A 79 -28.54 17.54 -18.40
C ASN A 79 -28.44 17.76 -16.88
N TYR A 80 -27.48 18.55 -16.41
CA TYR A 80 -27.26 18.69 -14.97
C TYR A 80 -28.38 19.46 -14.26
N THR A 81 -28.93 18.79 -13.25
CA THR A 81 -29.60 19.44 -12.12
C THR A 81 -28.56 19.82 -11.06
N ALA A 82 -28.85 20.86 -10.27
CA ALA A 82 -27.95 21.30 -9.18
C ALA A 82 -27.57 20.16 -8.21
N SER A 83 -28.43 19.15 -8.05
CA SER A 83 -28.18 17.94 -7.27
C SER A 83 -27.03 17.08 -7.79
N SER A 84 -26.86 16.94 -9.11
CA SER A 84 -25.81 16.10 -9.71
C SER A 84 -24.41 16.70 -9.49
N ILE A 85 -24.29 18.02 -9.60
CA ILE A 85 -23.05 18.74 -9.30
C ILE A 85 -22.74 18.63 -7.80
N GLY A 86 -23.76 18.76 -6.94
CA GLY A 86 -23.60 18.58 -5.50
C GLY A 86 -23.07 17.20 -5.10
N ILE A 87 -23.61 16.13 -5.70
CA ILE A 87 -23.13 14.75 -5.47
C ILE A 87 -21.69 14.59 -5.97
N PHE A 88 -21.37 15.10 -7.16
CA PHE A 88 -20.01 15.02 -7.70
C PHE A 88 -18.99 15.71 -6.78
N VAL A 89 -19.30 16.93 -6.32
CA VAL A 89 -18.43 17.67 -5.38
C VAL A 89 -18.29 16.94 -4.06
N LEU A 90 -19.38 16.34 -3.53
CA LEU A 90 -19.34 15.55 -2.31
C LEU A 90 -18.43 14.32 -2.45
N VAL A 91 -18.57 13.57 -3.55
CA VAL A 91 -17.74 12.39 -3.84
C VAL A 91 -16.27 12.80 -3.99
N LEU A 92 -15.99 13.90 -4.71
CA LEU A 92 -14.64 14.42 -4.85
C LEU A 92 -14.05 14.85 -3.50
N ALA A 93 -14.83 15.52 -2.65
CA ALA A 93 -14.41 15.93 -1.31
C ALA A 93 -14.08 14.72 -0.42
N ILE A 94 -14.92 13.68 -0.44
CA ILE A 94 -14.68 12.43 0.29
C ILE A 94 -13.43 11.74 -0.23
N PHE A 95 -13.23 11.68 -1.56
CA PHE A 95 -12.04 11.10 -2.17
C PHE A 95 -10.76 11.83 -1.72
N VAL A 96 -10.73 13.16 -1.78
CA VAL A 96 -9.59 13.97 -1.33
C VAL A 96 -9.33 13.77 0.17
N LEU A 97 -10.39 13.72 0.99
CA LEU A 97 -10.28 13.44 2.42
C LEU A 97 -9.65 12.07 2.69
N ILE A 98 -10.09 11.02 1.97
CA ILE A 98 -9.54 9.67 2.11
C ILE A 98 -8.05 9.66 1.73
N VAL A 99 -7.68 10.23 0.58
CA VAL A 99 -6.27 10.34 0.15
C VAL A 99 -5.44 11.08 1.19
N TRP A 100 -5.99 12.13 1.79
CA TRP A 100 -5.32 12.88 2.84
C TRP A 100 -5.08 12.05 4.10
N LEU A 101 -6.11 11.36 4.62
CA LEU A 101 -6.04 10.50 5.80
C LEU A 101 -5.09 9.32 5.61
N VAL A 102 -5.12 8.73 4.43
CA VAL A 102 -4.21 7.69 3.96
C VAL A 102 -2.74 8.10 4.13
N VAL A 103 -2.35 9.27 3.61
CA VAL A 103 -0.94 9.72 3.64
C VAL A 103 -0.51 10.08 5.05
N ILE A 104 -1.39 10.73 5.81
CA ILE A 104 -1.19 11.01 7.24
C ILE A 104 -0.91 9.72 7.99
N SER A 105 -1.66 8.67 7.69
CA SER A 105 -1.53 7.38 8.36
C SER A 105 -0.21 6.69 8.08
N GLN A 106 0.32 6.78 6.85
CA GLN A 106 1.66 6.27 6.55
C GLN A 106 2.74 6.96 7.38
N ALA A 107 2.77 8.30 7.40
CA ALA A 107 3.73 9.03 8.21
C ALA A 107 3.55 8.73 9.70
N GLY A 108 2.29 8.66 10.17
CA GLY A 108 1.94 8.35 11.54
C GLY A 108 2.44 6.98 11.98
N LEU A 109 2.29 5.94 11.14
CA LEU A 109 2.81 4.59 11.40
C LEU A 109 4.34 4.57 11.47
N ILE A 110 5.02 5.21 10.52
CA ILE A 110 6.49 5.28 10.49
C ILE A 110 7.00 6.02 11.72
N ASP A 111 6.50 7.22 12.00
CA ASP A 111 6.92 8.06 13.13
C ASP A 111 6.64 7.38 14.47
N SER A 112 5.44 6.81 14.65
CA SER A 112 5.07 6.09 15.87
C SER A 112 5.99 4.89 16.10
N THR A 113 6.31 4.14 15.05
CA THR A 113 7.26 3.02 15.15
C THR A 113 8.64 3.49 15.60
N LEU A 114 9.16 4.57 14.99
CA LEU A 114 10.45 5.15 15.36
C LEU A 114 10.47 5.65 16.81
N LYS A 115 9.40 6.30 17.27
CA LYS A 115 9.24 6.75 18.66
C LYS A 115 9.19 5.59 19.64
N ILE A 116 8.38 4.56 19.37
CA ILE A 116 8.28 3.36 20.20
C ILE A 116 9.64 2.68 20.34
N LYS A 117 10.37 2.54 19.23
CA LYS A 117 11.74 2.01 19.26
C LYS A 117 12.73 2.86 20.04
N ALA A 118 12.53 4.18 20.05
CA ALA A 118 13.37 5.11 20.81
C ALA A 118 12.96 5.19 22.30
N GLY A 119 11.99 4.39 22.76
CA GLY A 119 11.46 4.45 24.12
C GLY A 119 10.64 5.71 24.41
N LYS A 120 10.23 6.44 23.37
CA LYS A 120 9.41 7.65 23.48
C LYS A 120 7.93 7.28 23.47
N LYS A 121 7.11 8.12 24.11
CA LYS A 121 5.65 8.00 24.03
C LYS A 121 5.19 8.20 22.58
N ALA A 122 4.34 7.30 22.11
CA ALA A 122 3.64 7.40 20.84
C ALA A 122 2.16 7.11 21.10
N ASP A 123 1.32 7.96 20.52
CA ASP A 123 -0.14 7.94 20.64
C ASP A 123 -0.76 8.47 19.33
N LEU A 124 -2.09 8.41 19.25
CA LEU A 124 -2.82 8.82 18.05
C LEU A 124 -2.56 10.29 17.71
N GLU A 125 -2.57 11.17 18.70
CA GLU A 125 -2.35 12.61 18.49
C GLU A 125 -0.95 12.88 17.93
N SER A 126 0.09 12.34 18.56
CA SER A 126 1.46 12.56 18.11
C SER A 126 1.73 11.91 16.75
N GLY A 127 1.08 10.78 16.44
CA GLY A 127 1.11 10.17 15.11
C GLY A 127 0.42 11.03 14.04
N PHE A 128 -0.73 11.63 14.37
CA PHE A 128 -1.47 12.50 13.45
C PHE A 128 -0.74 13.82 13.21
N GLN A 129 -0.11 14.41 14.24
CA GLN A 129 0.75 15.59 14.10
C GLN A 129 1.94 15.31 13.18
N ALA A 130 2.60 14.15 13.32
CA ALA A 130 3.66 13.72 12.42
C ALA A 130 3.14 13.48 10.99
N GLY A 131 1.97 12.86 10.86
CA GLY A 131 1.23 12.70 9.62
C GLY A 131 1.04 14.01 8.86
N ARG A 132 0.51 15.04 9.53
CA ARG A 132 0.35 16.38 8.94
C ARG A 132 1.68 17.02 8.57
N LYS A 133 2.69 16.92 9.46
CA LYS A 133 4.03 17.50 9.24
C LYS A 133 4.70 16.94 7.98
N TYR A 134 4.59 15.63 7.75
CA TYR A 134 5.25 14.94 6.64
C TYR A 134 4.30 14.61 5.48
N PHE A 135 3.07 15.14 5.49
CA PHE A 135 2.05 14.88 4.48
C PHE A 135 2.56 15.16 3.06
N SER A 136 3.01 16.39 2.80
CA SER A 136 3.41 16.80 1.45
C SER A 136 4.60 15.98 0.90
N PRO A 137 5.70 15.79 1.65
CA PRO A 137 6.79 14.95 1.18
C PRO A 137 6.39 13.50 0.86
N ILE A 138 5.56 12.86 1.71
CA ILE A 138 5.12 11.48 1.49
C ILE A 138 4.12 11.39 0.33
N PHE A 139 3.22 12.36 0.22
CA PHE A 139 2.30 12.45 -0.92
C PHE A 139 3.08 12.55 -2.24
N ILE A 140 4.08 13.42 -2.30
CA ILE A 140 4.93 13.59 -3.49
C ILE A 140 5.71 12.30 -3.79
N LEU A 141 6.26 11.62 -2.78
CA LEU A 141 6.95 10.33 -2.99
C LEU A 141 6.01 9.30 -3.63
N ASN A 142 4.81 9.13 -3.09
CA ASN A 142 3.80 8.21 -3.62
C ASN A 142 3.34 8.61 -5.03
N LEU A 143 3.20 9.92 -5.28
CA LEU A 143 2.83 10.43 -6.60
C LEU A 143 3.93 10.15 -7.64
N ILE A 144 5.19 10.45 -7.32
CA ILE A 144 6.34 10.18 -8.19
C ILE A 144 6.41 8.69 -8.54
N SER A 145 6.20 7.79 -7.58
CA SER A 145 6.24 6.36 -7.86
C SER A 145 5.12 5.90 -8.79
N ARG A 146 3.90 6.41 -8.61
CA ARG A 146 2.77 6.06 -9.47
C ARG A 146 2.97 6.61 -10.88
N VAL A 147 3.36 7.89 -10.99
CA VAL A 147 3.68 8.51 -12.29
C VAL A 147 4.78 7.74 -12.98
N PHE A 148 5.88 7.40 -12.30
CA PHE A 148 6.98 6.67 -12.91
C PHE A 148 6.57 5.27 -13.39
N VAL A 149 5.84 4.49 -12.58
CA VAL A 149 5.36 3.16 -12.97
C VAL A 149 4.43 3.25 -14.18
N TYR A 150 3.49 4.19 -14.20
CA TYR A 150 2.58 4.36 -15.34
C TYR A 150 3.29 4.91 -16.59
N THR A 151 4.25 5.82 -16.43
CA THR A 151 5.09 6.28 -17.55
C THR A 151 5.90 5.12 -18.12
N LEU A 152 6.49 4.28 -17.28
CA LEU A 152 7.23 3.09 -17.72
C LEU A 152 6.30 2.12 -18.45
N LEU A 153 5.11 1.87 -17.91
CA LEU A 153 4.08 1.05 -18.54
C LEU A 153 3.67 1.62 -19.89
N PHE A 154 3.53 2.93 -20.04
CA PHE A 154 3.19 3.57 -21.31
C PHE A 154 4.34 3.47 -22.33
N LEU A 155 5.57 3.81 -21.92
CA LEU A 155 6.76 3.80 -22.79
C LEU A 155 7.13 2.41 -23.27
N ILE A 156 6.99 1.39 -22.42
CA ILE A 156 7.30 0.00 -22.77
C ILE A 156 6.06 -0.66 -23.38
N GLY A 157 4.88 -0.43 -22.81
CA GLY A 157 3.64 -1.06 -23.23
C GLY A 157 3.19 -0.65 -24.63
N ILE A 158 3.26 0.63 -25.01
CA ILE A 158 2.76 1.07 -26.32
C ILE A 158 3.51 0.46 -27.51
N PRO A 159 4.86 0.55 -27.58
CA PRO A 159 5.61 -0.05 -28.69
C PRO A 159 5.34 -1.56 -28.79
N LEU A 160 5.19 -2.20 -27.65
CA LEU A 160 4.94 -3.63 -27.60
C LEU A 160 3.50 -4.00 -27.98
N VAL A 161 2.50 -3.20 -27.61
CA VAL A 161 1.12 -3.31 -28.09
C VAL A 161 1.06 -3.10 -29.60
N TYR A 162 1.81 -2.14 -30.13
CA TYR A 162 1.91 -1.93 -31.57
C TYR A 162 2.51 -3.16 -32.30
N LEU A 163 3.54 -3.79 -31.73
CA LEU A 163 4.11 -5.04 -32.26
C LEU A 163 3.12 -6.22 -32.20
N PHE A 164 2.31 -6.30 -31.15
CA PHE A 164 1.22 -7.28 -31.02
C PHE A 164 0.15 -7.07 -32.11
N LEU A 165 -0.29 -5.83 -32.31
CA LEU A 165 -1.30 -5.48 -33.30
C LEU A 165 -0.84 -5.68 -34.75
N SER A 166 0.46 -5.59 -35.01
CA SER A 166 1.03 -5.75 -36.35
C SER A 166 1.41 -7.20 -36.69
N LYS A 167 1.41 -8.12 -35.72
CA LYS A 167 1.75 -9.52 -35.93
C LYS A 167 0.75 -10.45 -35.23
N GLU A 168 -0.21 -10.99 -35.98
CA GLU A 168 -1.20 -11.98 -35.52
C GLU A 168 -0.60 -13.38 -35.25
N SER A 169 0.60 -13.46 -34.67
CA SER A 169 1.21 -14.75 -34.32
C SER A 169 1.12 -14.98 -32.82
N LEU A 170 0.57 -16.13 -32.44
CA LEU A 170 0.45 -16.58 -31.05
C LEU A 170 1.81 -16.59 -30.33
N GLY A 171 2.89 -16.88 -31.07
CA GLY A 171 4.26 -16.82 -30.56
C GLY A 171 4.72 -15.41 -30.18
N TRP A 172 4.40 -14.39 -30.97
CA TRP A 172 4.71 -13.00 -30.65
C TRP A 172 3.92 -12.50 -29.44
N ASN A 173 2.69 -12.97 -29.27
CA ASN A 173 1.83 -12.63 -28.14
C ASN A 173 2.39 -13.17 -26.81
N ILE A 174 2.80 -14.44 -26.79
CA ILE A 174 3.44 -15.05 -25.60
C ILE A 174 4.77 -14.34 -25.30
N ALA A 175 5.61 -14.11 -26.33
CA ALA A 175 6.87 -13.42 -26.15
C ALA A 175 6.67 -12.00 -25.58
N PHE A 176 5.66 -11.27 -26.07
CA PHE A 176 5.28 -9.94 -25.56
C PHE A 176 4.90 -9.97 -24.08
N SER A 177 3.99 -10.85 -23.68
CA SER A 177 3.54 -10.94 -22.29
C SER A 177 4.69 -11.32 -21.36
N VAL A 178 5.55 -12.25 -21.77
CA VAL A 178 6.72 -12.67 -20.99
C VAL A 178 7.75 -11.54 -20.85
N ILE A 179 8.09 -10.85 -21.93
CA ILE A 179 9.07 -9.74 -21.91
C ILE A 179 8.54 -8.59 -21.04
N SER A 180 7.26 -8.21 -21.21
CA SER A 180 6.64 -7.15 -20.42
C SER A 180 6.63 -7.50 -18.93
N PHE A 181 6.30 -8.74 -18.59
CA PHE A 181 6.30 -9.22 -17.22
C PHE A 181 7.71 -9.18 -16.61
N ILE A 182 8.72 -9.71 -17.30
CA ILE A 182 10.11 -9.76 -16.83
C ILE A 182 10.70 -8.36 -16.59
N ILE A 183 10.27 -7.34 -17.34
CA ILE A 183 10.80 -5.98 -17.20
C ILE A 183 9.97 -5.17 -16.19
N LEU A 184 8.65 -5.11 -16.36
CA LEU A 184 7.80 -4.20 -15.58
C LEU A 184 7.67 -4.62 -14.11
N VAL A 185 7.61 -5.93 -13.84
CA VAL A 185 7.42 -6.42 -12.47
C VAL A 185 8.64 -6.12 -11.59
N PRO A 186 9.89 -6.49 -11.95
CA PRO A 186 11.04 -6.17 -11.11
C PRO A 186 11.26 -4.68 -10.92
N ILE A 187 11.05 -3.87 -11.96
CA ILE A 187 11.20 -2.41 -11.85
C ILE A 187 10.17 -1.84 -10.87
N SER A 188 8.90 -2.27 -10.97
CA SER A 188 7.84 -1.85 -10.04
C SER A 188 8.16 -2.24 -8.59
N ILE A 189 8.67 -3.45 -8.38
CA ILE A 189 9.12 -3.92 -7.06
C ILE A 189 10.27 -3.06 -6.53
N ILE A 190 11.29 -2.78 -7.35
CA ILE A 190 12.43 -1.93 -6.96
C ILE A 190 11.94 -0.55 -6.52
N ILE A 191 11.07 0.08 -7.32
CA ILE A 191 10.50 1.39 -6.99
C ILE A 191 9.75 1.31 -5.66
N SER A 192 8.94 0.27 -5.44
CA SER A 192 8.19 0.11 -4.19
C SER A 192 9.12 0.09 -2.95
N PHE A 193 10.25 -0.61 -3.02
CA PHE A 193 11.23 -0.64 -1.92
C PHE A 193 11.91 0.71 -1.72
N VAL A 194 12.30 1.37 -2.81
CA VAL A 194 12.94 2.68 -2.77
C VAL A 194 12.03 3.70 -2.10
N ILE A 195 10.73 3.68 -2.39
CA ILE A 195 9.73 4.57 -1.81
C ILE A 195 9.48 4.28 -0.34
N LYS A 196 9.46 3.00 0.07
CA LYS A 196 9.38 2.63 1.48
C LYS A 196 10.56 3.20 2.27
N TYR A 197 11.78 3.03 1.77
CA TYR A 197 12.97 3.58 2.42
C TYR A 197 13.03 5.11 2.36
N ALA A 198 12.65 5.72 1.24
CA ALA A 198 12.58 7.18 1.11
C ALA A 198 11.58 7.78 2.10
N SER A 199 10.40 7.17 2.25
CA SER A 199 9.38 7.59 3.22
C SER A 199 9.93 7.51 4.65
N ALA A 200 10.64 6.43 4.97
CA ALA A 200 11.32 6.30 6.26
C ALA A 200 12.41 7.38 6.46
N PHE A 201 13.20 7.73 5.43
CA PHE A 201 14.17 8.83 5.49
C PHE A 201 13.54 10.21 5.69
N VAL A 202 12.42 10.49 5.02
CA VAL A 202 11.65 11.72 5.21
C VAL A 202 11.23 11.85 6.68
N VAL A 203 10.62 10.81 7.24
CA VAL A 203 10.06 10.86 8.59
C VAL A 203 11.15 10.82 9.67
N HIS A 204 12.14 9.93 9.52
CA HIS A 204 13.21 9.74 10.50
C HIS A 204 14.22 10.90 10.51
N LYS A 205 14.64 11.38 9.33
CA LYS A 205 15.71 12.38 9.19
C LYS A 205 15.22 13.76 8.70
N GLY A 206 13.93 13.95 8.45
CA GLY A 206 13.41 15.23 7.94
C GLY A 206 13.93 15.60 6.56
N GLN A 207 14.33 14.62 5.74
CA GLN A 207 14.93 14.88 4.44
C GLN A 207 13.92 15.40 3.42
N ARG A 208 14.38 16.27 2.51
CA ARG A 208 13.60 16.65 1.31
C ARG A 208 13.46 15.45 0.37
N VAL A 209 12.37 15.43 -0.40
CA VAL A 209 11.97 14.32 -1.30
C VAL A 209 13.14 13.80 -2.16
N GLY A 210 13.85 14.67 -2.89
CA GLY A 210 14.95 14.24 -3.77
C GLY A 210 16.12 13.59 -3.01
N VAL A 211 16.47 14.13 -1.84
CA VAL A 211 17.53 13.56 -0.99
C VAL A 211 17.07 12.23 -0.39
N ALA A 212 15.81 12.13 0.01
CA ALA A 212 15.23 10.91 0.54
C ALA A 212 15.16 9.80 -0.52
N LEU A 213 14.79 10.12 -1.77
CA LEU A 213 14.84 9.19 -2.90
C LEU A 213 16.24 8.68 -3.17
N LYS A 214 17.24 9.58 -3.23
CA LYS A 214 18.64 9.21 -3.43
C LYS A 214 19.15 8.28 -2.33
N ASN A 215 18.81 8.58 -1.07
CA ASN A 215 19.20 7.75 0.07
C ASN A 215 18.43 6.43 0.12
N GLY A 216 17.14 6.43 -0.22
CA GLY A 216 16.31 5.23 -0.36
C GLY A 216 16.86 4.28 -1.42
N TRP A 217 17.23 4.82 -2.60
CA TRP A 217 17.89 4.08 -3.67
C TRP A 217 19.21 3.48 -3.22
N LYS A 218 20.09 4.28 -2.61
CA LYS A 218 21.38 3.82 -2.09
C LYS A 218 21.22 2.73 -1.03
N LEU A 219 20.23 2.86 -0.14
CA LEU A 219 19.97 1.88 0.91
C LEU A 219 19.43 0.57 0.33
N PHE A 220 18.53 0.64 -0.65
CA PHE A 220 18.01 -0.52 -1.38
C PHE A 220 19.12 -1.26 -2.12
N ILE A 221 19.88 -0.60 -3.00
CA ILE A 221 20.93 -1.26 -3.80
C ILE A 221 21.99 -1.91 -2.91
N LYS A 222 22.34 -1.30 -1.78
CA LYS A 222 23.28 -1.89 -0.83
C LYS A 222 22.74 -3.15 -0.13
N ASN A 223 21.42 -3.28 0.00
CA ASN A 223 20.76 -4.33 0.79
C ASN A 223 19.58 -4.97 0.01
N TRP A 224 19.71 -5.10 -1.30
CA TRP A 224 18.59 -5.48 -2.17
C TRP A 224 18.12 -6.90 -1.85
N LEU A 225 19.07 -7.82 -1.62
CA LEU A 225 18.79 -9.21 -1.24
C LEU A 225 18.02 -9.29 0.08
N ILE A 226 18.46 -8.54 1.10
CA ILE A 226 17.77 -8.48 2.41
C ILE A 226 16.35 -7.92 2.27
N SER A 227 16.17 -6.94 1.37
CA SER A 227 14.85 -6.36 1.10
C SER A 227 13.91 -7.36 0.44
N ILE A 228 14.41 -8.15 -0.53
CA ILE A 228 13.64 -9.21 -1.18
C ILE A 228 13.31 -10.35 -0.21
N GLU A 229 14.28 -10.80 0.60
CA GLU A 229 14.04 -11.82 1.62
C GLU A 229 12.98 -11.36 2.64
N MET A 230 13.05 -10.10 3.08
CA MET A 230 12.02 -9.53 3.96
C MET A 230 10.66 -9.50 3.27
N ALA A 231 10.60 -9.08 2.01
CA ALA A 231 9.35 -9.06 1.26
C ALA A 231 8.75 -10.47 1.13
N PHE A 232 9.58 -11.49 0.90
CA PHE A 232 9.13 -12.88 0.86
C PHE A 232 8.61 -13.36 2.22
N VAL A 233 9.27 -13.00 3.32
CA VAL A 233 8.77 -13.32 4.67
C VAL A 233 7.43 -12.63 4.96
N VAL A 234 7.33 -11.32 4.65
CA VAL A 234 6.10 -10.55 4.82
C VAL A 234 4.98 -11.10 3.93
N LEU A 235 5.31 -11.52 2.70
CA LEU A 235 4.40 -12.19 1.78
C LEU A 235 3.80 -13.46 2.38
N LEU A 236 4.63 -14.36 2.91
CA LEU A 236 4.15 -15.60 3.53
C LEU A 236 3.25 -15.33 4.74
N ILE A 237 3.58 -14.32 5.55
CA ILE A 237 2.76 -13.91 6.68
C ILE A 237 1.43 -13.33 6.20
N ASN A 238 1.43 -12.46 5.19
CA ASN A 238 0.21 -11.90 4.62
C ASN A 238 -0.68 -12.98 4.01
N PHE A 239 -0.09 -13.95 3.32
CA PHE A 239 -0.82 -15.09 2.77
C PHE A 239 -1.48 -15.91 3.87
N ALA A 240 -0.74 -16.23 4.94
CA ALA A 240 -1.28 -16.94 6.10
C ALA A 240 -2.39 -16.16 6.81
N LEU A 241 -2.22 -14.84 7.01
CA LEU A 241 -3.23 -13.97 7.60
C LEU A 241 -4.45 -13.80 6.69
N GLY A 242 -4.25 -13.78 5.37
CA GLY A 242 -5.33 -13.73 4.37
C GLY A 242 -6.17 -15.00 4.35
N LEU A 243 -5.53 -16.18 4.35
CA LEU A 243 -6.24 -17.45 4.51
C LEU A 243 -6.97 -17.52 5.85
N GLY A 244 -6.30 -17.11 6.94
CA GLY A 244 -6.92 -17.03 8.26
C GLY A 244 -8.13 -16.10 8.27
N LEU A 245 -8.07 -14.96 7.56
CA LEU A 245 -9.20 -14.04 7.42
C LEU A 245 -10.37 -14.67 6.66
N ILE A 246 -10.11 -15.38 5.54
CA ILE A 246 -11.17 -16.07 4.79
C ILE A 246 -11.86 -17.11 5.66
N ILE A 247 -11.09 -17.93 6.40
CA ILE A 247 -11.64 -18.92 7.34
C ILE A 247 -12.44 -18.22 8.44
N PHE A 248 -11.89 -17.17 9.04
CA PHE A 248 -12.56 -16.40 10.09
C PHE A 248 -13.89 -15.81 9.62
N LEU A 249 -13.91 -15.14 8.46
CA LEU A 249 -15.12 -14.59 7.87
C LEU A 249 -16.13 -15.70 7.53
N GLY A 250 -15.67 -16.84 7.02
CA GLY A 250 -16.52 -18.01 6.78
C GLY A 250 -17.19 -18.52 8.04
N VAL A 251 -16.43 -18.68 9.14
CA VAL A 251 -16.96 -19.09 10.45
C VAL A 251 -17.95 -18.06 11.00
N VAL A 252 -17.62 -16.77 10.91
CA VAL A 252 -18.52 -15.68 11.34
C VAL A 252 -19.80 -15.64 10.52
N ALA A 253 -19.76 -16.03 9.24
CA ALA A 253 -20.93 -16.06 8.36
C ALA A 253 -21.90 -17.21 8.68
N ILE A 254 -21.45 -18.33 9.27
CA ILE A 254 -22.30 -19.50 9.61
C ILE A 254 -23.56 -19.11 10.37
N PRO A 255 -23.51 -18.39 11.52
CA PRO A 255 -24.73 -18.02 12.24
C PRO A 255 -25.68 -17.14 11.42
N PHE A 256 -25.16 -16.25 10.58
CA PHE A 256 -25.99 -15.43 9.69
C PHE A 256 -26.68 -16.27 8.62
N VAL A 257 -25.99 -17.26 8.04
CA VAL A 257 -26.59 -18.17 7.06
C VAL A 257 -27.70 -19.01 7.71
N LEU A 258 -27.44 -19.59 8.90
CA LEU A 258 -28.43 -20.39 9.61
C LEU A 258 -29.67 -19.58 9.99
N LEU A 259 -29.49 -18.37 10.52
CA LEU A 259 -30.59 -17.44 10.82
C LEU A 259 -31.33 -17.02 9.54
N GLY A 260 -30.62 -16.86 8.42
CA GLY A 260 -31.21 -16.53 7.13
C GLY A 260 -32.14 -17.63 6.62
N ILE A 261 -31.73 -18.89 6.78
CA ILE A 261 -32.58 -20.05 6.46
C ILE A 261 -33.84 -20.05 7.34
N ILE A 262 -33.71 -19.78 8.65
CA ILE A 262 -34.86 -19.72 9.56
C ILE A 262 -35.85 -18.63 9.13
N PHE A 263 -35.39 -17.40 8.88
CA PHE A 263 -36.27 -16.31 8.42
C PHE A 263 -36.93 -16.58 7.07
N TYR A 264 -36.22 -17.27 6.18
CA TYR A 264 -36.78 -17.73 4.91
C TYR A 264 -37.90 -18.76 5.13
N LEU A 265 -37.68 -19.77 5.98
CA LEU A 265 -38.67 -20.80 6.30
C LEU A 265 -39.91 -20.26 7.03
N VAL A 266 -39.75 -19.23 7.87
CA VAL A 266 -40.87 -18.55 8.55
C VAL A 266 -41.62 -17.59 7.62
N GLY A 267 -41.14 -17.35 6.40
CA GLY A 267 -41.80 -16.52 5.38
C GLY A 267 -41.63 -15.01 5.59
N THR A 268 -40.66 -14.59 6.42
CA THR A 268 -40.42 -13.16 6.70
C THR A 268 -39.36 -12.58 5.76
N SER A 269 -39.79 -12.07 4.60
CA SER A 269 -38.90 -11.45 3.61
C SER A 269 -38.09 -10.28 4.19
N VAL A 270 -38.73 -9.43 5.01
CA VAL A 270 -38.07 -8.31 5.71
C VAL A 270 -36.94 -8.79 6.63
N GLY A 271 -37.14 -9.90 7.35
CA GLY A 271 -36.14 -10.48 8.24
C GLY A 271 -34.88 -10.93 7.51
N VAL A 272 -35.03 -11.52 6.32
CA VAL A 272 -33.90 -11.93 5.46
C VAL A 272 -33.09 -10.72 4.99
N TYR A 273 -33.76 -9.65 4.52
CA TYR A 273 -33.06 -8.43 4.08
C TYR A 273 -32.30 -7.74 5.22
N VAL A 274 -32.96 -7.56 6.37
CA VAL A 274 -32.33 -6.94 7.54
C VAL A 274 -31.12 -7.75 8.00
N LEU A 275 -31.25 -9.08 8.09
CA LEU A 275 -30.14 -9.95 8.45
C LEU A 275 -29.00 -9.88 7.43
N GLY A 276 -29.31 -9.86 6.13
CA GLY A 276 -28.32 -9.73 5.07
C GLY A 276 -27.50 -8.44 5.17
N VAL A 277 -28.16 -7.31 5.47
CA VAL A 277 -27.48 -6.02 5.71
C VAL A 277 -26.58 -6.11 6.95
N VAL A 278 -27.09 -6.62 8.07
CA VAL A 278 -26.31 -6.77 9.31
C VAL A 278 -25.11 -7.69 9.09
N ALA A 279 -25.30 -8.84 8.45
CA ALA A 279 -24.23 -9.78 8.12
C ALA A 279 -23.15 -9.10 7.27
N THR A 280 -23.57 -8.36 6.24
CA THR A 280 -22.65 -7.63 5.36
C THR A 280 -21.84 -6.59 6.13
N VAL A 281 -22.48 -5.77 6.96
CA VAL A 281 -21.80 -4.76 7.79
C VAL A 281 -20.81 -5.41 8.75
N VAL A 282 -21.19 -6.51 9.41
CA VAL A 282 -20.32 -7.23 10.35
C VAL A 282 -19.10 -7.84 9.63
N LEU A 283 -19.30 -8.49 8.48
CA LEU A 283 -18.22 -9.09 7.71
C LEU A 283 -17.26 -8.03 7.14
N ILE A 284 -17.80 -6.91 6.65
CA ILE A 284 -17.00 -5.77 6.18
C ILE A 284 -16.18 -5.20 7.35
N ALA A 285 -16.81 -4.94 8.50
CA ALA A 285 -16.11 -4.43 9.68
C ALA A 285 -15.00 -5.37 10.16
N ALA A 286 -15.26 -6.68 10.18
CA ALA A 286 -14.27 -7.70 10.49
C ALA A 286 -13.08 -7.68 9.51
N ALA A 287 -13.35 -7.61 8.20
CA ALA A 287 -12.32 -7.52 7.16
C ALA A 287 -11.48 -6.25 7.32
N PHE A 288 -12.10 -5.10 7.59
CA PHE A 288 -11.39 -3.83 7.80
C PHE A 288 -10.51 -3.85 9.06
N ILE A 289 -10.95 -4.46 10.17
CA ILE A 289 -10.15 -4.55 11.39
C ILE A 289 -8.89 -5.41 11.16
N VAL A 290 -9.04 -6.57 10.51
CA VAL A 290 -7.91 -7.44 10.21
C VAL A 290 -6.99 -6.80 9.17
N GLY A 291 -7.55 -6.18 8.12
CA GLY A 291 -6.79 -5.42 7.13
C GLY A 291 -6.00 -4.27 7.74
N ALA A 292 -6.61 -3.55 8.69
CA ALA A 292 -5.94 -2.49 9.44
C ALA A 292 -4.76 -3.02 10.26
N PHE A 293 -4.91 -4.17 10.92
CA PHE A 293 -3.83 -4.83 11.64
C PHE A 293 -2.69 -5.22 10.69
N ILE A 294 -2.99 -5.88 9.57
CA ILE A 294 -2.01 -6.32 8.57
C ILE A 294 -1.22 -5.12 8.02
N ALA A 295 -1.93 -4.05 7.62
CA ALA A 295 -1.30 -2.84 7.10
C ALA A 295 -0.37 -2.20 8.15
N ALA A 296 -0.84 -2.02 9.38
CA ALA A 296 -0.01 -1.48 10.46
C ALA A 296 1.23 -2.35 10.71
N PHE A 297 1.08 -3.67 10.74
CA PHE A 297 2.18 -4.62 10.91
C PHE A 297 3.24 -4.47 9.82
N GLN A 298 2.83 -4.34 8.55
CA GLN A 298 3.77 -4.14 7.45
C GLN A 298 4.56 -2.85 7.57
N PHE A 299 3.90 -1.72 7.86
CA PHE A 299 4.58 -0.43 8.06
C PHE A 299 5.58 -0.50 9.21
N VAL A 300 5.20 -1.13 10.32
CA VAL A 300 6.09 -1.35 11.46
C VAL A 300 7.28 -2.20 11.04
N ALA A 301 7.06 -3.36 10.40
CA ALA A 301 8.11 -4.28 9.98
C ALA A 301 9.12 -3.63 9.02
N TRP A 302 8.66 -2.90 8.00
CA TRP A 302 9.53 -2.17 7.07
C TRP A 302 10.30 -1.03 7.74
N THR A 303 9.67 -0.31 8.68
CA THR A 303 10.35 0.74 9.45
C THR A 303 11.44 0.17 10.38
N LEU A 304 11.20 -1.00 10.96
CA LEU A 304 12.20 -1.72 11.76
C LEU A 304 13.36 -2.21 10.91
N LEU A 305 13.08 -2.79 9.72
CA LEU A 305 14.12 -3.18 8.79
C LEU A 305 14.96 -1.96 8.37
N TYR A 306 14.33 -0.85 8.00
CA TYR A 306 15.00 0.41 7.67
C TYR A 306 16.00 0.84 8.76
N ARG A 307 15.57 0.85 10.04
CA ARG A 307 16.44 1.18 11.17
C ARG A 307 17.60 0.21 11.29
N ARG A 308 17.34 -1.09 11.12
CA ARG A 308 18.36 -2.13 11.21
C ARG A 308 19.40 -2.00 10.10
N LEU A 309 18.97 -1.73 8.86
CA LEU A 309 19.84 -1.52 7.70
C LEU A 309 20.67 -0.24 7.79
N LEU A 310 20.15 0.79 8.46
CA LEU A 310 20.94 1.98 8.82
C LEU A 310 21.98 1.72 9.91
N GLY A 311 21.95 0.54 10.53
CA GLY A 311 22.96 0.06 11.46
C GLY A 311 22.82 0.61 12.88
N ASP A 312 21.59 0.86 13.37
CA ASP A 312 21.28 1.21 14.78
C ASP A 312 22.35 2.08 15.48
N LYS A 313 22.86 3.10 14.76
CA LYS A 313 23.85 4.07 15.26
C LYS A 313 23.25 5.07 16.26
N ASP A 314 21.93 5.08 16.42
CA ASP A 314 21.23 5.94 17.38
C ASP A 314 21.13 5.36 18.81
N THR A 315 21.72 4.18 19.07
CA THR A 315 21.88 3.62 20.43
C THR A 315 23.29 3.12 20.75
N SER A 316 24.33 3.61 20.07
CA SER A 316 25.69 3.29 20.51
C SER A 316 25.97 4.02 21.83
N LYS A 317 25.71 3.34 22.96
CA LYS A 317 26.12 3.74 24.31
C LYS A 317 27.62 4.08 24.34
N ILE A 318 28.41 3.47 23.45
CA ILE A 318 29.84 3.72 23.26
C ILE A 318 30.10 5.16 22.79
N ILE A 319 29.34 5.67 21.81
CA ILE A 319 29.50 7.07 21.33
C ILE A 319 29.09 8.08 22.42
N ARG A 320 28.10 7.76 23.26
CA ARG A 320 27.76 8.57 24.45
C ARG A 320 28.82 8.52 25.55
N LEU A 321 29.52 7.40 25.70
CA LEU A 321 30.62 7.25 26.65
C LEU A 321 31.84 8.08 26.22
N PHE A 322 32.19 8.03 24.94
CA PHE A 322 33.34 8.77 24.41
C PHE A 322 33.13 10.29 24.39
N LYS A 323 31.88 10.79 24.31
CA LYS A 323 31.59 12.22 24.51
C LYS A 323 31.63 12.70 25.97
N ARG A 324 31.72 11.78 26.94
CA ARG A 324 31.78 12.10 28.39
C ARG A 324 33.19 11.99 28.97
N LEU A 325 34.17 11.57 28.19
CA LEU A 325 35.56 11.57 28.63
C LEU A 325 36.12 13.00 28.48
N PRO A 326 36.67 13.62 29.53
CA PRO A 326 37.41 14.87 29.40
C PRO A 326 38.61 14.66 28.46
N ASP A 327 38.80 15.58 27.50
CA ASP A 327 39.96 15.60 26.61
C ASP A 327 41.25 15.77 27.41
N TYR A 328 41.89 14.67 27.79
CA TYR A 328 43.20 14.66 28.44
C TYR A 328 44.38 14.74 27.45
N THR A 329 44.12 14.97 26.16
CA THR A 329 45.16 15.12 25.13
C THR A 329 45.19 16.53 24.56
N ARG A 330 45.36 17.53 25.44
CA ARG A 330 46.08 18.76 25.07
C ARG A 330 47.43 18.70 25.78
N LYS A 331 48.47 18.30 25.03
CA LYS A 331 49.85 18.57 25.45
C LYS A 331 50.00 20.10 25.53
N PRO A 332 50.50 20.66 26.64
CA PRO A 332 50.99 22.03 26.63
C PRO A 332 52.24 22.10 25.75
N SER A 333 52.34 23.23 25.06
CA SER A 333 53.45 23.70 24.23
C SER A 333 54.81 23.59 24.89
#